data_AF-A0A6M3MEM8-F1
#
_entry.id   AF-A0A6M3MEM8-F1
#
_cell.length_a   1.000
_cell.length_b   1.000
_cell.length_c   1.000
_cell.angle_alpha   90.00
_cell.angle_beta   90.00
_cell.angle_gamma   90.00
#
_symmetry.space_group_name_H-M   'P 1'
#
loop_
_entity.id
_entity.type
_entity.pdbx_description
1 polymer ?
#
loop_
_entity_poly.entity_id
_entity_poly.type
_entity_poly.pdbx_seq_one_letter_code
_entity_poly.pdbx_strand_id
1 'polypeptide(L)' 'MVKRRITGKFWPWVRELIWEKAEELHAEDFYTNHDENITQPTRKELREGGYFYDAKLIVLREVNRSGMNRSV' A
#
# COMPACT_ATOMS: atom_id res chain seq x y z
N MET A 1 -32.19 -1.15 15.34
CA MET A 1 -31.67 -0.58 14.06
C MET A 1 -30.43 -1.35 13.65
N VAL A 2 -30.51 -2.17 12.59
CA VAL A 2 -29.33 -2.85 12.03
C VAL A 2 -28.52 -1.79 11.27
N LYS A 3 -27.36 -1.39 11.80
CA LYS A 3 -26.41 -0.56 11.05
C LYS A 3 -25.91 -1.40 9.88
N ARG A 4 -26.52 -1.25 8.69
CA ARG A 4 -25.99 -1.80 7.44
C ARG A 4 -24.57 -1.23 7.29
N ARG A 5 -23.56 -2.06 7.56
CA ARG A 5 -22.17 -1.71 7.22
C ARG A 5 -22.15 -1.58 5.71
N ILE A 6 -22.05 -0.35 5.21
CA ILE A 6 -21.69 -0.10 3.82
C ILE A 6 -20.23 -0.54 3.71
N THR A 7 -19.99 -1.86 3.57
CA THR A 7 -18.65 -2.38 3.33
C THR A 7 -18.30 -2.12 1.88
N GLY A 8 -18.08 -0.84 1.54
CA GLY A 8 -17.56 -0.47 0.23
C GLY A 8 -16.23 -1.19 0.03
N LYS A 9 -16.08 -1.92 -1.08
CA LYS A 9 -14.85 -2.66 -1.44
C LYS A 9 -13.67 -1.71 -1.73
N PHE A 10 -13.92 -0.41 -1.79
CA PHE A 10 -12.93 0.62 -2.08
C PHE A 10 -11.79 0.65 -1.06
N TRP A 11 -12.07 0.80 0.23
CA TRP A 11 -11.01 0.92 1.24
C TRP A 11 -10.18 -0.36 1.43
N PRO A 12 -10.77 -1.58 1.42
CA PRO A 12 -9.99 -2.81 1.34
C PRO A 12 -9.07 -2.86 0.12
N TRP A 13 -9.56 -2.46 -1.05
CA TRP A 13 -8.75 -2.41 -2.28
C TRP A 13 -7.61 -1.37 -2.19
N VAL A 14 -7.89 -0.15 -1.71
CA VAL A 14 -6.85 0.86 -1.47
C VAL A 14 -5.80 0.33 -0.50
N ARG A 15 -6.21 -0.42 0.53
CA ARG A 15 -5.27 -0.98 1.50
C ARG A 15 -4.34 -2.02 0.90
N GLU A 16 -4.82 -2.87 -0.01
CA GLU A 16 -3.96 -3.81 -0.71
C GLU A 16 -2.98 -3.09 -1.65
N LEU A 17 -3.41 -2.03 -2.34
CA LEU A 17 -2.49 -1.18 -3.12
C LEU A 17 -1.37 -0.56 -2.28
N ILE A 18 -1.69 -0.15 -1.05
CA ILE A 18 -0.67 0.38 -0.13
C ILE A 18 0.37 -0.69 0.21
N TRP A 19 -0.05 -1.95 0.37
CA TRP A 19 0.89 -3.04 0.63
C TRP A 19 1.78 -3.34 -0.57
N GLU A 20 1.19 -3.44 -1.76
CA GLU A 20 1.92 -3.64 -3.01
C GLU A 20 2.97 -2.53 -3.22
N LYS A 21 2.57 -1.26 -3.06
CA LYS A 21 3.49 -0.13 -3.17
C LYS A 21 4.56 -0.13 -2.08
N ALA A 22 4.27 -0.62 -0.88
CA ALA A 22 5.27 -0.72 0.18
C ALA A 22 6.33 -1.80 -0.12
N GLU A 23 5.92 -2.93 -0.70
CA GLU A 23 6.83 -3.97 -1.17
C GLU A 23 7.72 -3.45 -2.31
N GLU A 24 7.16 -2.69 -3.25
CA GLU A 24 7.93 -2.01 -4.31
C GLU A 24 8.99 -1.07 -3.75
N LEU A 25 8.62 -0.17 -2.82
CA LEU A 25 9.56 0.77 -2.21
C LEU A 25 10.69 0.05 -1.44
N HIS A 26 10.34 -1.00 -0.72
CA HIS A 26 11.34 -1.81 -0.02
C HIS A 26 12.29 -2.50 -1.01
N ALA A 27 11.75 -3.06 -2.11
CA ALA A 27 12.56 -3.66 -3.15
C ALA A 27 13.50 -2.65 -3.80
N GLU A 28 13.02 -1.45 -4.16
CA GLU A 28 13.83 -0.38 -4.73
C GLU A 28 15.00 0.03 -3.81
N ASP A 29 14.74 0.19 -2.51
CA ASP A 29 15.79 0.50 -1.53
C ASP A 29 16.79 -0.66 -1.38
N PHE A 30 16.30 -1.91 -1.36
CA PHE A 30 17.16 -3.09 -1.29
C PHE A 30 18.03 -3.27 -2.54
N TYR A 31 17.46 -3.12 -3.74
CA TYR A 31 18.20 -3.22 -5.01
C TYR A 31 19.28 -2.13 -5.14
N THR A 32 19.05 -0.96 -4.55
CA THR A 32 20.04 0.12 -4.56
C THR A 32 21.23 -0.19 -3.66
N ASN A 33 21.03 -0.98 -2.60
CA ASN A 33 22.03 -1.20 -1.57
C ASN A 33 22.66 -2.61 -1.59
N HIS A 34 22.00 -3.63 -2.13
CA HIS A 34 22.41 -5.05 -2.04
C HIS A 34 22.25 -5.79 -3.37
N ASP A 35 23.32 -6.49 -3.79
CA ASP A 35 23.44 -7.16 -5.10
C ASP A 35 22.72 -8.53 -5.18
N GLU A 36 22.47 -9.21 -4.05
CA GLU A 36 22.02 -10.62 -4.10
C GLU A 36 20.98 -10.99 -3.03
N ASN A 37 19.86 -11.55 -3.50
CA ASN A 37 18.71 -12.13 -2.79
C ASN A 37 17.72 -11.18 -2.12
N ILE A 38 16.67 -10.84 -2.88
CA ILE A 38 15.48 -10.18 -2.37
C ILE A 38 14.61 -11.22 -1.69
N THR A 39 14.73 -11.29 -0.38
CA THR A 39 13.69 -11.90 0.42
C THR A 39 12.51 -10.94 0.44
N GLN A 40 11.30 -11.41 0.10
CA GLN A 40 10.11 -10.58 0.22
C GLN A 40 9.93 -10.15 1.68
N PRO A 41 9.78 -8.85 1.97
CA PRO A 41 9.62 -8.38 3.32
C PRO A 41 8.25 -8.78 3.88
N THR A 42 8.21 -9.08 5.16
CA THR A 42 6.96 -9.24 5.89
C THR A 42 6.26 -7.90 6.06
N ARG A 43 4.93 -7.93 6.23
CA ARG A 43 4.14 -6.73 6.58
C ARG A 43 4.61 -6.02 7.86
N LYS A 44 5.29 -6.74 8.76
CA LYS A 44 5.88 -6.16 9.97
C LYS A 44 7.11 -5.34 9.61
N GLU A 45 8.04 -5.92 8.84
CA GLU A 45 9.26 -5.24 8.37
C GLU A 45 8.91 -4.00 7.54
N LEU A 46 7.90 -4.08 6.67
CA LEU A 46 7.41 -2.93 5.90
C LEU A 46 6.85 -1.79 6.77
N ARG A 47 6.34 -2.10 7.97
CA ARG A 47 5.88 -1.08 8.92
C ARG A 47 7.03 -0.50 9.71
N GLU A 48 7.94 -1.36 10.18
CA GLU A 48 9.11 -0.95 10.96
C GLU A 48 10.08 -0.12 10.12
N GLY A 49 10.24 -0.45 8.84
CA GLY A 49 11.03 0.32 7.87
C GLY A 49 10.32 1.55 7.29
N GLY A 50 9.11 1.90 7.75
CA GLY A 50 8.40 3.10 7.29
C GLY A 50 7.73 3.00 5.90
N TYR A 51 8.07 2.00 5.08
CA TYR A 51 7.54 1.78 3.73
C TYR A 51 6.02 1.82 3.64
N PHE A 52 5.31 1.24 4.61
CA PHE A 52 3.85 1.27 4.63
C PHE A 52 3.29 2.70 4.74
N TYR A 53 3.95 3.57 5.50
CA TYR A 53 3.52 4.96 5.67
C TYR A 53 3.77 5.76 4.38
N ASP A 54 4.93 5.60 3.77
CA ASP A 54 5.28 6.30 2.53
C ASP A 54 4.40 5.83 1.37
N ALA A 55 4.22 4.51 1.22
CA ALA A 55 3.29 3.93 0.27
C ALA A 55 1.86 4.45 0.45
N LYS A 56 1.39 4.61 1.70
CA LYS A 56 0.07 5.19 1.98
C LYS A 56 -0.07 6.60 1.43
N LEU A 57 0.93 7.45 1.62
CA LEU A 57 0.88 8.82 1.12
C LEU A 57 0.89 8.87 -0.42
N ILE A 58 1.68 8.01 -1.06
CA ILE A 58 1.75 7.89 -2.52
C ILE A 58 0.42 7.42 -3.08
N VAL A 59 -0.07 6.27 -2.63
CA VAL A 59 -1.31 5.66 -3.13
C VAL A 59 -2.51 6.59 -2.93
N LEU A 60 -2.64 7.25 -1.77
CA LEU A 60 -3.74 8.19 -1.56
C LEU A 60 -3.68 9.40 -2.49
N ARG A 61 -2.47 9.90 -2.81
CA ARG A 61 -2.29 10.98 -3.80
C ARG A 61 -2.66 10.51 -5.20
N GLU A 62 -2.26 9.31 -5.59
CA GLU A 62 -2.58 8.72 -6.90
C GLU A 62 -4.08 8.49 -7.04
N VAL A 63 -4.72 7.86 -6.05
CA VAL A 63 -6.17 7.64 -6.03
C VAL A 63 -6.93 8.97 -6.14
N ASN A 64 -6.47 10.01 -5.45
CA ASN A 64 -7.06 11.34 -5.53
C ASN A 64 -6.86 12.00 -6.91
N ARG A 65 -5.66 11.89 -7.49
CA ARG A 65 -5.34 12.46 -8.82
C ARG A 65 -6.06 11.75 -9.97
N SER A 66 -6.22 10.44 -9.88
CA SER A 66 -6.91 9.64 -10.88
C SER A 66 -8.43 9.86 -10.86
N GLY A 67 -8.95 10.72 -9.98
CA GLY A 67 -10.38 10.98 -9.85
C GLY A 67 -11.18 9.72 -9.57
N MET A 68 -10.56 8.71 -8.94
CA MET A 68 -11.08 7.35 -8.87
C MET A 68 -12.15 7.22 -7.79
N ASN A 69 -13.22 8.01 -7.92
CA ASN A 69 -14.52 7.72 -7.37
C ASN A 69 -15.11 6.57 -8.20
N ARG A 70 -14.69 5.32 -7.91
CA ARG A 70 -15.55 4.19 -8.27
C ARG A 70 -16.81 4.34 -7.44
N SER A 71 -17.84 4.96 -8.02
CA SER A 71 -19.20 4.91 -7.51
C SER A 71 -19.53 3.47 -7.17
N VAL A 72 -19.61 3.19 -5.87
CA VAL A 72 -20.20 1.96 -5.32
C VAL A 72 -21.65 2.25 -5.02
#